data_AF-A4S8P8-F1
#
_entry.id   AF-A4S8P8-F1
#
_cell.length_a   1.000
_cell.length_b   1.000
_cell.length_c   1.000
_cell.angle_alpha   90.00
_cell.angle_beta   90.00
_cell.angle_gamma   90.00
#
_symmetry.space_group_name_H-M   'P 1'
#
loop_
_entity.id
_entity.type
_entity.pdbx_description
1 polymer ?
#
loop_
_entity_poly.entity_id
_entity_poly.type
_entity_poly.pdbx_seq_one_letter_code
_entity_poly.pdbx_strand_id
1 'polypeptide(L)'
;ATTLGKEGGAAEARKMLDEMLEENKGEARLRKMRVACAKSEGDVPGAVAALTEYLEDFGADDEAWLELGKLYAERCEYEKALFCYEEVLCARPFDPNSHRRMGEVLYTMGGEENIRDAKHHFAAAIDFTNGKDIRALYAVILCVKKLRIMSSKRGEEFKDNGALELADAATERLLQRYASDNETLLS
;
A
#
# COMPACT_ATOMS: atom_id res chain seq x y z
N ALA A 1 34.45 7.84 8.65
CA ALA A 1 35.12 6.51 8.66
C ALA A 1 34.16 5.33 8.83
N THR A 2 32.89 5.54 9.23
CA THR A 2 31.91 4.47 9.50
C THR A 2 31.07 4.02 8.28
N THR A 3 31.11 4.73 7.16
CA THR A 3 30.32 4.41 5.95
C THR A 3 31.04 3.40 5.04
N LEU A 4 32.34 3.61 4.76
CA LEU A 4 33.13 2.68 3.93
C LEU A 4 33.19 1.24 4.46
N GLY A 5 33.21 1.06 5.79
CA GLY A 5 33.21 -0.29 6.40
C GLY A 5 31.86 -1.02 6.29
N LYS A 6 30.74 -0.27 6.20
CA LYS A 6 29.41 -0.85 5.97
C LYS A 6 29.19 -1.19 4.49
N GLU A 7 29.67 -0.33 3.59
CA GLU A 7 29.59 -0.56 2.14
C GLU A 7 30.44 -1.77 1.70
N GLY A 8 31.64 -1.94 2.27
CA GLY A 8 32.47 -3.12 2.01
C GLY A 8 31.82 -4.44 2.45
N GLY A 9 31.22 -4.46 3.64
CA GLY A 9 30.52 -5.64 4.15
C GLY A 9 29.24 -5.99 3.38
N ALA A 10 28.51 -4.99 2.87
CA ALA A 10 27.33 -5.21 2.05
C ALA A 10 27.69 -5.84 0.69
N ALA A 11 28.77 -5.38 0.06
CA ALA A 11 29.25 -5.94 -1.21
C ALA A 11 29.73 -7.40 -1.07
N GLU A 12 30.45 -7.72 0.00
CA GLU A 12 30.88 -9.09 0.30
C GLU A 12 29.68 -10.02 0.59
N ALA A 13 28.72 -9.55 1.38
CA ALA A 13 27.50 -10.30 1.67
C ALA A 13 26.69 -10.61 0.40
N ARG A 14 26.61 -9.66 -0.53
CA ARG A 14 25.95 -9.89 -1.83
C ARG A 14 26.68 -10.95 -2.65
N LYS A 15 28.00 -10.85 -2.75
CA LYS A 15 28.80 -11.83 -3.50
C LYS A 15 28.61 -13.25 -2.95
N MET A 16 28.66 -13.39 -1.62
CA MET A 16 28.41 -14.69 -0.97
C MET A 16 26.99 -15.19 -1.24
N LEU A 17 26.00 -14.30 -1.24
CA LEU A 17 24.61 -14.65 -1.56
C LEU A 17 24.44 -15.10 -3.02
N ASP A 18 25.10 -14.43 -3.97
CA ASP A 18 25.06 -14.80 -5.39
C ASP A 18 25.71 -16.18 -5.60
N GLU A 19 26.83 -16.47 -4.93
CA GLU A 19 27.45 -17.81 -4.93
C GLU A 19 26.51 -18.89 -4.37
N MET A 20 25.85 -18.62 -3.24
CA MET A 20 24.88 -19.55 -2.65
C MET A 20 23.66 -19.77 -3.56
N LEU A 21 23.22 -18.73 -4.29
CA LEU A 21 22.11 -18.82 -5.23
C LEU A 21 22.48 -19.61 -6.49
N GLU A 22 23.73 -19.55 -6.96
CA GLU A 22 24.19 -20.41 -8.06
C GLU A 22 24.14 -21.89 -7.69
N GLU A 23 24.49 -22.23 -6.45
CA GLU A 23 24.43 -23.59 -5.93
C GLU A 23 22.99 -24.06 -5.64
N ASN A 24 22.11 -23.15 -5.21
CA ASN A 24 20.75 -23.48 -4.79
C ASN A 24 19.68 -22.51 -5.32
N LYS A 25 19.49 -22.52 -6.65
CA LYS A 25 18.62 -21.58 -7.37
C LYS A 25 17.17 -21.57 -6.90
N GLY A 26 16.65 -22.66 -6.34
CA GLY A 26 15.26 -22.78 -5.89
C GLY A 26 14.99 -22.36 -4.45
N GLU A 27 16.00 -21.93 -3.69
CA GLU A 27 15.82 -21.63 -2.27
C GLU A 27 15.13 -20.27 -2.06
N ALA A 28 13.83 -20.32 -1.75
CA ALA A 28 12.99 -19.14 -1.50
C ALA A 28 13.63 -18.17 -0.49
N ARG A 29 14.26 -18.69 0.56
CA ARG A 29 14.94 -17.90 1.59
C ARG A 29 16.06 -17.04 1.03
N LEU A 30 16.92 -17.61 0.18
CA LEU A 30 18.06 -16.88 -0.40
C LEU A 30 17.57 -15.81 -1.37
N ARG A 31 16.54 -16.11 -2.16
CA ARG A 31 15.92 -15.12 -3.06
C ARG A 31 15.27 -13.97 -2.30
N LYS A 32 14.55 -14.24 -1.20
CA LYS A 32 14.03 -13.18 -0.30
C LYS A 32 15.15 -12.35 0.32
N MET A 33 16.27 -12.97 0.67
CA MET A 33 17.45 -12.27 1.20
C MET A 33 18.08 -11.34 0.15
N ARG A 34 18.08 -11.74 -1.13
CA ARG A 34 18.57 -10.92 -2.25
C ARG A 34 17.75 -9.65 -2.41
N VAL A 35 16.43 -9.77 -2.33
CA VAL A 35 15.49 -8.63 -2.32
C VAL A 35 15.80 -7.69 -1.15
N ALA A 36 15.97 -8.25 0.06
CA ALA A 36 16.27 -7.45 1.25
C ALA A 36 17.60 -6.69 1.14
N CYS A 37 18.66 -7.34 0.61
CA CYS A 37 19.95 -6.69 0.34
C CYS A 37 19.79 -5.53 -0.64
N ALA A 38 19.18 -5.77 -1.82
CA ALA A 38 18.97 -4.74 -2.83
C ALA A 38 18.23 -3.52 -2.27
N LYS A 39 17.17 -3.74 -1.48
CA LYS A 39 16.45 -2.66 -0.79
C LYS A 39 17.31 -1.89 0.21
N SER A 40 18.13 -2.59 1.00
CA SER A 40 18.97 -1.95 2.02
C SER A 40 20.04 -1.02 1.43
N GLU A 41 20.38 -1.23 0.17
CA GLU A 41 21.38 -0.44 -0.58
C GLU A 41 20.74 0.66 -1.43
N GLY A 42 19.40 0.74 -1.43
CA GLY A 42 18.65 1.66 -2.26
C GLY A 42 18.57 1.25 -3.74
N ASP A 43 18.96 0.01 -4.09
CA ASP A 43 18.77 -0.55 -5.42
C ASP A 43 17.32 -1.04 -5.61
N VAL A 44 16.42 -0.06 -5.71
CA VAL A 44 14.99 -0.30 -5.96
C VAL A 44 14.77 -1.06 -7.28
N PRO A 45 15.43 -0.72 -8.42
CA PRO A 45 15.29 -1.50 -9.65
C PRO A 45 15.69 -2.97 -9.48
N GLY A 46 16.80 -3.27 -8.82
CA GLY A 46 17.24 -4.63 -8.55
C GLY A 46 16.29 -5.38 -7.63
N ALA A 47 15.74 -4.71 -6.61
CA ALA A 47 14.73 -5.31 -5.73
C ALA A 47 13.44 -5.68 -6.48
N VAL A 48 12.97 -4.81 -7.39
CA VAL A 48 11.81 -5.10 -8.25
C VAL A 48 12.09 -6.30 -9.14
N ALA A 49 13.23 -6.33 -9.84
CA ALA A 49 13.59 -7.45 -10.71
C ALA A 49 13.66 -8.78 -9.96
N ALA A 50 14.31 -8.79 -8.78
CA ALA A 50 14.42 -9.99 -7.95
C ALA A 50 13.07 -10.46 -7.39
N LEU A 51 12.15 -9.55 -7.05
CA LEU A 51 10.80 -9.89 -6.62
C LEU A 51 9.95 -10.46 -7.76
N THR A 52 10.03 -9.87 -8.95
CA THR A 52 9.33 -10.39 -10.13
C THR A 52 9.79 -11.80 -10.47
N GLU A 53 11.11 -12.04 -10.54
CA GLU A 53 11.68 -13.38 -10.75
C GLU A 53 11.27 -14.36 -9.64
N TYR A 54 11.25 -13.92 -8.38
CA TYR A 54 10.79 -14.74 -7.26
C TYR A 54 9.32 -15.17 -7.42
N LEU A 55 8.45 -14.25 -7.81
CA LEU A 55 7.02 -14.49 -7.92
C LEU A 55 6.63 -15.38 -9.13
N GLU A 56 7.53 -15.59 -10.10
CA GLU A 56 7.32 -16.58 -11.16
C GLU A 56 7.27 -18.02 -10.60
N ASP A 57 8.10 -18.32 -9.60
CA ASP A 57 8.13 -19.63 -8.94
C ASP A 57 7.22 -19.70 -7.71
N PHE A 58 7.02 -18.57 -7.02
CA PHE A 58 6.31 -18.47 -5.74
C PHE A 58 5.09 -17.54 -5.83
N GLY A 59 4.27 -17.67 -6.88
CA GLY A 59 3.14 -16.79 -7.15
C GLY A 59 2.02 -16.76 -6.09
N ALA A 60 2.01 -17.71 -5.15
CA ALA A 60 1.07 -17.72 -4.01
C ALA A 60 1.58 -16.93 -2.79
N ASP A 61 2.78 -16.33 -2.85
CA ASP A 61 3.37 -15.56 -1.76
C ASP A 61 2.83 -14.13 -1.75
N ASP A 62 1.75 -13.93 -1.00
CA ASP A 62 1.07 -12.65 -0.89
C ASP A 62 1.90 -11.57 -0.17
N GLU A 63 2.86 -11.94 0.68
CA GLU A 63 3.79 -10.98 1.28
C GLU A 63 4.75 -10.40 0.24
N ALA A 64 5.24 -11.23 -0.69
CA ALA A 64 6.08 -10.80 -1.79
C ALA A 64 5.32 -9.90 -2.78
N TRP A 65 4.05 -10.23 -3.10
CA TRP A 65 3.18 -9.35 -3.88
C TRP A 65 2.95 -8.00 -3.20
N LEU A 66 2.66 -8.00 -1.89
CA LEU A 66 2.47 -6.78 -1.12
C LEU A 66 3.72 -5.90 -1.14
N GLU A 67 4.91 -6.50 -1.08
CA GLU A 67 6.17 -5.77 -1.14
C GLU A 67 6.47 -5.21 -2.53
N LEU A 68 6.24 -5.99 -3.58
CA LEU A 68 6.41 -5.54 -4.96
C LEU A 68 5.45 -4.38 -5.29
N GLY A 69 4.20 -4.44 -4.83
CA GLY A 69 3.22 -3.37 -4.99
C GLY A 69 3.65 -2.06 -4.34
N LYS A 70 4.30 -2.10 -3.17
CA LYS A 70 4.86 -0.88 -2.52
C LYS A 70 5.96 -0.26 -3.37
N LEU A 71 6.89 -1.07 -3.87
CA LEU A 71 8.00 -0.57 -4.69
C LEU A 71 7.48 0.06 -5.99
N TYR A 72 6.48 -0.55 -6.64
CA TYR A 72 5.84 0.06 -7.81
C TYR A 72 5.13 1.37 -7.47
N ALA A 73 4.41 1.45 -6.35
CA ALA A 73 3.75 2.68 -5.93
C ALA A 73 4.76 3.81 -5.62
N GLU A 74 5.89 3.50 -4.96
CA GLU A 74 6.98 4.46 -4.70
C GLU A 74 7.63 4.99 -5.98
N ARG A 75 7.58 4.22 -7.06
CA ARG A 75 8.08 4.58 -8.40
C ARG A 75 7.01 5.20 -9.30
N CYS A 76 5.82 5.48 -8.79
CA CYS A 76 4.66 5.96 -9.55
C CYS A 76 4.20 5.01 -10.68
N GLU A 77 4.56 3.73 -10.62
CA GLU A 77 4.10 2.69 -11.56
C GLU A 77 2.76 2.13 -11.07
N TYR A 78 1.73 2.97 -11.04
CA TYR A 78 0.49 2.74 -10.29
C TYR A 78 -0.31 1.54 -10.76
N GLU A 79 -0.41 1.30 -12.06
CA GLU A 79 -1.15 0.17 -12.63
C GLU A 79 -0.54 -1.17 -12.19
N LYS A 80 0.80 -1.25 -12.15
CA LYS A 80 1.50 -2.44 -11.65
C LYS A 80 1.33 -2.60 -10.15
N ALA A 81 1.31 -1.49 -9.41
CA ALA A 81 1.05 -1.52 -7.98
C ALA A 81 -0.35 -2.07 -7.67
N LEU A 82 -1.37 -1.62 -8.41
CA LEU A 82 -2.74 -2.13 -8.29
C LEU A 82 -2.81 -3.63 -8.56
N PHE A 83 -2.22 -4.10 -9.67
CA PHE A 83 -2.15 -5.53 -9.97
C PHE A 83 -1.55 -6.34 -8.82
N CYS A 84 -0.44 -5.87 -8.25
CA CYS A 84 0.18 -6.55 -7.11
C CYS A 84 -0.75 -6.61 -5.88
N TYR A 85 -1.48 -5.52 -5.58
CA TYR A 85 -2.42 -5.52 -4.46
C TYR A 85 -3.67 -6.37 -4.72
N GLU A 86 -4.11 -6.49 -5.98
CA GLU A 86 -5.18 -7.41 -6.37
C GLU A 86 -4.78 -8.86 -6.11
N GLU A 87 -3.55 -9.25 -6.46
CA GLU A 87 -3.02 -10.59 -6.16
C GLU A 87 -3.00 -10.87 -4.64
N VAL A 88 -2.69 -9.86 -3.82
CA VAL A 88 -2.80 -9.99 -2.35
C VAL A 88 -4.25 -10.23 -1.93
N LEU A 89 -5.22 -9.50 -2.51
CA LEU A 89 -6.63 -9.65 -2.18
C LEU A 89 -7.23 -10.97 -2.69
N CYS A 90 -6.68 -11.58 -3.75
CA CYS A 90 -7.03 -12.94 -4.15
C CYS A 90 -6.74 -13.96 -3.04
N ALA A 91 -5.63 -13.79 -2.30
CA ALA A 91 -5.28 -14.64 -1.16
C ALA A 91 -5.94 -14.21 0.16
N ARG A 92 -6.06 -12.89 0.40
CA ARG A 92 -6.60 -12.29 1.62
C ARG A 92 -7.64 -11.22 1.30
N PRO A 93 -8.90 -11.61 0.97
CA PRO A 93 -9.95 -10.68 0.55
C PRO A 93 -10.34 -9.62 1.58
N PHE A 94 -10.04 -9.86 2.86
CA PHE A 94 -10.39 -8.98 3.98
C PHE A 94 -9.17 -8.23 4.53
N ASP A 95 -8.06 -8.13 3.79
CA ASP A 95 -6.88 -7.41 4.27
C ASP A 95 -7.07 -5.89 4.20
N PRO A 96 -7.20 -5.18 5.35
CA PRO A 96 -7.43 -3.74 5.33
C PRO A 96 -6.25 -2.96 4.77
N ASN A 97 -5.03 -3.49 4.85
CA ASN A 97 -3.82 -2.81 4.39
C ASN A 97 -3.78 -2.72 2.87
N SER A 98 -4.03 -3.82 2.16
CA SER A 98 -4.13 -3.86 0.70
C SER A 98 -5.28 -3.00 0.20
N HIS A 99 -6.47 -3.07 0.81
CA HIS A 99 -7.56 -2.16 0.48
C HIS A 99 -7.15 -0.69 0.63
N ARG A 100 -6.54 -0.31 1.77
CA ARG A 100 -6.08 1.07 1.97
C ARG A 100 -5.04 1.50 0.92
N ARG A 101 -4.08 0.63 0.58
CA ARG A 101 -3.04 0.93 -0.42
C ARG A 101 -3.61 1.09 -1.83
N MET A 102 -4.55 0.23 -2.24
CA MET A 102 -5.27 0.40 -3.50
C MET A 102 -6.02 1.73 -3.55
N GLY A 103 -6.72 2.08 -2.46
CA GLY A 103 -7.40 3.37 -2.34
C GLY A 103 -6.44 4.56 -2.47
N GLU A 104 -5.26 4.50 -1.84
CA GLU A 104 -4.23 5.54 -1.93
C GLU A 104 -3.70 5.70 -3.37
N VAL A 105 -3.45 4.59 -4.06
CA VAL A 105 -3.00 4.59 -5.46
C VAL A 105 -4.07 5.14 -6.39
N LEU A 106 -5.30 4.63 -6.32
CA LEU A 106 -6.43 5.09 -7.14
C LEU A 106 -6.72 6.58 -6.93
N TYR A 107 -6.71 7.04 -5.67
CA TYR A 107 -6.92 8.45 -5.35
C TYR A 107 -5.85 9.36 -5.99
N THR A 108 -4.61 8.87 -6.02
CA THR A 108 -3.44 9.55 -6.60
C THR A 108 -3.52 9.61 -8.12
N MET A 109 -3.88 8.50 -8.78
CA MET A 109 -4.14 8.45 -10.23
C MET A 109 -5.23 9.44 -10.65
N GLY A 110 -6.23 9.65 -9.79
CA GLY A 110 -7.31 10.60 -10.03
C GLY A 110 -8.23 10.17 -11.18
N GLY A 111 -9.15 11.05 -11.58
CA GLY A 111 -10.26 10.67 -12.46
C GLY A 111 -11.47 10.17 -11.66
N GLU A 112 -12.67 10.44 -12.16
CA GLU A 112 -13.91 10.29 -11.38
C GLU A 112 -14.15 8.84 -10.95
N GLU A 113 -13.89 7.89 -11.84
CA GLU A 113 -14.00 6.45 -11.59
C GLU A 113 -13.01 5.99 -10.53
N ASN A 114 -11.72 6.30 -10.69
CA ASN A 114 -10.71 5.96 -9.69
C ASN A 114 -11.01 6.57 -8.31
N ILE A 115 -11.56 7.79 -8.23
CA ILE A 115 -11.95 8.35 -6.93
C ILE A 115 -13.14 7.59 -6.31
N ARG A 116 -14.09 7.10 -7.12
CA ARG A 116 -15.16 6.22 -6.63
C ARG A 116 -14.63 4.89 -6.13
N ASP A 117 -13.74 4.27 -6.89
CA ASP A 117 -13.14 2.99 -6.49
C ASP A 117 -12.26 3.15 -5.25
N ALA A 118 -11.48 4.23 -5.17
CA ALA A 118 -10.74 4.59 -3.97
C ALA A 118 -11.65 4.70 -2.74
N LYS A 119 -12.80 5.36 -2.86
CA LYS A 119 -13.81 5.45 -1.79
C LYS A 119 -14.26 4.05 -1.34
N HIS A 120 -14.53 3.14 -2.27
CA HIS A 120 -14.95 1.77 -1.95
C HIS A 120 -13.85 0.99 -1.22
N HIS A 121 -12.60 1.09 -1.67
CA HIS A 121 -11.47 0.47 -0.99
C HIS A 121 -11.23 1.05 0.41
N PHE A 122 -11.35 2.37 0.60
CA PHE A 122 -11.26 2.96 1.94
C PHE A 122 -12.42 2.54 2.85
N ALA A 123 -13.65 2.43 2.32
CA ALA A 123 -14.80 1.91 3.07
C ALA A 123 -14.54 0.47 3.55
N ALA A 124 -14.05 -0.41 2.68
CA ALA A 124 -13.67 -1.76 3.04
C ALA A 124 -12.58 -1.80 4.13
N ALA A 125 -11.55 -0.96 4.04
CA ALA A 125 -10.52 -0.85 5.08
C ALA A 125 -11.09 -0.36 6.43
N ILE A 126 -12.06 0.56 6.41
CA ILE A 126 -12.79 1.01 7.61
C ILE A 126 -13.55 -0.16 8.21
N ASP A 127 -14.31 -0.90 7.40
CA ASP A 127 -15.12 -2.03 7.86
C ASP A 127 -14.25 -3.14 8.46
N PHE A 128 -13.20 -3.58 7.76
CA PHE A 128 -12.32 -4.65 8.23
C PHE A 128 -11.46 -4.27 9.44
N THR A 129 -11.32 -2.97 9.74
CA THR A 129 -10.68 -2.51 10.97
C THR A 129 -11.65 -2.10 12.07
N ASN A 130 -12.97 -2.26 11.86
CA ASN A 130 -14.01 -1.76 12.77
C ASN A 130 -13.83 -0.26 13.09
N GLY A 131 -13.56 0.54 12.06
CA GLY A 131 -13.38 1.98 12.15
C GLY A 131 -12.16 2.41 12.97
N LYS A 132 -11.09 1.60 12.95
CA LYS A 132 -9.81 1.93 13.61
C LYS A 132 -8.77 2.52 12.65
N ASP A 133 -8.90 2.30 11.35
CA ASP A 133 -7.99 2.87 10.35
C ASP A 133 -8.26 4.38 10.15
N ILE A 134 -7.56 5.20 10.92
CA ILE A 134 -7.62 6.68 10.87
C ILE A 134 -7.33 7.20 9.46
N ARG A 135 -6.41 6.53 8.75
CA ARG A 135 -5.98 6.97 7.42
C ARG A 135 -7.09 6.73 6.40
N ALA A 136 -7.76 5.58 6.47
CA ALA A 136 -8.93 5.29 5.65
C ALA A 136 -10.12 6.21 5.97
N LEU A 137 -10.38 6.49 7.26
CA LEU A 137 -11.41 7.46 7.68
C LEU A 137 -11.18 8.84 7.07
N TYR A 138 -9.95 9.35 7.14
CA TYR A 138 -9.63 10.64 6.53
C TYR A 138 -9.71 10.59 5.00
N ALA A 139 -9.25 9.50 4.40
CA ALA A 139 -9.22 9.35 2.96
C ALA A 139 -10.62 9.27 2.34
N VAL A 140 -11.60 8.66 3.01
CA VAL A 140 -12.98 8.63 2.50
C VAL A 140 -13.60 10.03 2.45
N ILE A 141 -13.35 10.86 3.48
CA ILE A 141 -13.78 12.27 3.51
C ILE A 141 -13.18 13.04 2.32
N LEU A 142 -11.89 12.81 2.03
CA LEU A 142 -11.22 13.42 0.88
C LEU A 142 -11.80 12.96 -0.45
N CYS A 143 -12.11 11.67 -0.61
CA CYS A 143 -12.74 11.13 -1.82
C CYS A 143 -14.08 11.81 -2.09
N VAL A 144 -14.94 11.88 -1.07
CA VAL A 144 -16.28 12.48 -1.18
C VAL A 144 -16.18 13.98 -1.47
N LYS A 145 -15.27 14.70 -0.80
CA LYS A 145 -15.01 16.11 -1.11
C LYS A 145 -14.57 16.31 -2.56
N LYS A 146 -13.67 15.46 -3.06
CA LYS A 146 -13.16 15.54 -4.44
C LYS A 146 -14.27 15.26 -5.46
N LEU A 147 -15.09 14.23 -5.24
CA LEU A 147 -16.25 13.93 -6.10
C LEU A 147 -17.25 15.09 -6.13
N ARG A 148 -17.56 15.70 -4.98
CA ARG A 148 -18.45 16.88 -4.91
C ARG A 148 -17.91 18.06 -5.72
N ILE A 149 -16.60 18.33 -5.62
CA ILE A 149 -15.95 19.39 -6.41
C ILE A 149 -16.06 19.07 -7.91
N MET A 150 -15.91 17.80 -8.31
CA MET A 150 -16.03 17.39 -9.72
C MET A 150 -17.46 17.57 -10.24
N SER A 151 -18.49 17.14 -9.49
CA SER A 151 -19.90 17.37 -9.85
C SER A 151 -20.21 18.87 -9.94
N SER A 152 -19.76 19.66 -8.96
CA SER A 152 -19.97 21.11 -8.96
C SER A 152 -19.34 21.80 -10.17
N LYS A 153 -18.12 21.38 -10.59
CA LYS A 153 -17.48 21.89 -11.81
C LYS A 153 -18.24 21.58 -13.09
N ARG A 154 -19.04 20.51 -13.10
CA ARG A 154 -19.94 20.15 -14.21
C ARG A 154 -21.29 20.87 -14.14
N GLY A 155 -21.54 21.67 -13.09
CA GLY A 155 -22.86 22.27 -12.84
C GLY A 155 -23.90 21.25 -12.38
N GLU A 156 -23.47 20.09 -11.88
CA GLU A 156 -24.32 19.01 -11.44
C GLU A 156 -24.40 18.94 -9.91
N GLU A 157 -25.57 18.56 -9.41
CA GLU A 157 -25.75 18.22 -8.01
C GLU A 157 -25.10 16.87 -7.70
N PHE A 158 -24.41 16.77 -6.56
CA PHE A 158 -23.84 15.51 -6.09
C PHE A 158 -24.93 14.67 -5.39
N LYS A 159 -25.30 13.53 -5.98
CA LYS A 159 -26.48 12.73 -5.57
C LYS A 159 -26.16 11.44 -4.81
N ASP A 160 -24.89 11.20 -4.45
CA ASP A 160 -24.49 9.99 -3.71
C ASP A 160 -24.65 10.22 -2.20
N ASN A 161 -25.88 10.07 -1.70
CA ASN A 161 -26.21 10.25 -0.28
C ASN A 161 -25.46 9.26 0.62
N GLY A 162 -25.27 8.02 0.18
CA GLY A 162 -24.50 7.03 0.94
C GLY A 162 -23.04 7.43 1.13
N ALA A 163 -22.43 8.07 0.12
CA ALA A 163 -21.10 8.67 0.27
C ALA A 163 -21.08 9.83 1.27
N LEU A 164 -22.12 10.66 1.31
CA LEU A 164 -22.22 11.75 2.29
C LEU A 164 -22.32 11.20 3.71
N GLU A 165 -23.23 10.26 3.95
CA GLU A 165 -23.41 9.58 5.25
C GLU A 165 -22.12 8.90 5.72
N LEU A 166 -21.40 8.23 4.81
CA LEU A 166 -20.11 7.61 5.11
C LEU A 166 -19.05 8.64 5.53
N ALA A 167 -18.98 9.78 4.83
CA ALA A 167 -18.03 10.85 5.19
C ALA A 167 -18.39 11.51 6.53
N ASP A 168 -19.67 11.67 6.83
CA ASP A 168 -20.15 12.22 8.11
C ASP A 168 -19.82 11.26 9.25
N ALA A 169 -20.15 9.96 9.11
CA ALA A 169 -19.79 8.93 10.08
C ALA A 169 -18.27 8.83 10.31
N ALA A 170 -17.47 8.94 9.24
CA ALA A 170 -16.02 8.96 9.36
C ALA A 170 -15.51 10.19 10.12
N THR A 171 -16.14 11.34 9.91
CA THR A 171 -15.82 12.60 10.62
C THR A 171 -16.14 12.48 12.10
N GLU A 172 -17.33 11.98 12.45
CA GLU A 172 -17.73 11.75 13.84
C GLU A 172 -16.76 10.79 14.54
N ARG A 173 -16.37 9.70 13.86
CA ARG A 173 -15.43 8.72 14.41
C ARG A 173 -14.06 9.31 14.71
N LEU A 174 -13.56 10.18 13.82
CA LEU A 174 -12.29 10.89 14.04
C LEU A 174 -12.38 11.87 15.22
N LEU A 175 -13.49 12.61 15.34
CA LEU A 175 -13.70 13.56 16.44
C LEU A 175 -13.82 12.86 17.80
N GLN A 176 -14.56 11.74 17.87
CA GLN A 176 -14.66 10.94 19.08
C GLN A 176 -13.29 10.46 19.55
N ARG A 177 -12.44 10.01 18.63
CA ARG A 177 -11.09 9.54 18.94
C ARG A 177 -10.19 10.68 19.44
N TYR A 178 -10.26 11.84 18.79
CA TYR A 178 -9.52 13.02 19.24
C TYR A 178 -9.92 13.43 20.66
N ALA A 179 -11.22 13.40 20.97
CA ALA A 179 -11.71 13.69 22.32
C ALA A 179 -11.17 12.67 23.35
N SER A 180 -11.25 11.37 23.06
CA SER A 180 -10.78 10.32 23.98
C SER A 180 -9.27 10.35 24.24
N ASP A 181 -8.48 10.65 23.20
CA ASP A 181 -7.01 10.73 23.31
C ASP A 181 -6.59 11.96 24.14
N ASN A 182 -7.35 13.07 24.07
CA ASN A 182 -7.09 14.25 24.89
C ASN A 182 -7.52 14.06 26.35
N GLU A 183 -8.61 13.34 26.61
CA GLU A 183 -9.04 13.02 27.97
C GLU A 183 -8.01 12.14 28.70
N THR A 184 -7.41 11.17 28.00
CA THR A 184 -6.34 10.32 28.56
C THR A 184 -5.02 11.07 28.79
N LEU A 185 -4.76 12.16 28.06
CA LEU A 185 -3.57 13.01 28.29
C LEU A 185 -3.72 13.94 29.50
N LEU A 186 -4.96 14.18 29.97
CA LEU A 186 -5.26 15.05 31.11
C LEU A 186 -5.48 14.29 32.42
N SER A 187 -5.57 12.95 32.37
CA SER A 187 -5.71 12.04 33.52
C SER A 187 -4.37 11.44 33.94
#